data_AF-A0A9J6FB91-F1
#
_entry.id   AF-A0A9J6FB91-F1
#
_cell.length_a   1.000
_cell.length_b   1.000
_cell.length_c   1.000
_cell.angle_alpha   90.00
_cell.angle_beta   90.00
_cell.angle_gamma   90.00
#
_symmetry.space_group_name_H-M   'P 1'
#
loop_
_entity.id
_entity.type
_entity.pdbx_description
1 polymer ?
#
loop_
_entity_poly.entity_id
_entity_poly.type
_entity_poly.pdbx_seq_one_letter_code
_entity_poly.pdbx_strand_id
1 'polypeptide(L)'
;MSQMDYTRTYTRAELLRVMERYAAGYQALGIKPGDHVCIHIKNCVESFVAMFGIIFAGATVILAKTSLTHREYQSHSITKAT
;
A
#
# COMPACT_ATOMS: atom_id res chain seq x y z
N MET A 1 -20.10 -0.33 -9.59
CA MET A 1 -21.11 -0.94 -8.70
C MET A 1 -20.46 -1.19 -7.36
N SER A 2 -20.84 -0.40 -6.35
CA SER A 2 -20.64 -0.55 -4.89
C SER A 2 -19.25 -0.92 -4.35
N GLN A 3 -18.52 0.04 -3.79
CA GLN A 3 -17.94 -0.10 -2.43
C GLN A 3 -17.67 1.30 -1.89
N MET A 4 -18.66 1.85 -1.20
CA MET A 4 -18.54 3.05 -0.39
C MET A 4 -18.65 2.59 1.06
N ASP A 5 -17.51 2.26 1.67
CA ASP A 5 -17.37 1.85 3.08
C ASP A 5 -17.61 3.03 4.05
N TYR A 6 -18.77 3.68 3.95
CA TYR A 6 -19.10 4.84 4.79
C TYR A 6 -19.52 4.46 6.23
N THR A 7 -19.69 3.17 6.54
CA THR A 7 -20.27 2.73 7.83
C THR A 7 -19.25 2.10 8.78
N ARG A 8 -17.98 1.96 8.38
CA ARG A 8 -16.98 1.29 9.23
C ARG A 8 -16.09 2.30 9.93
N THR A 9 -16.43 2.58 11.18
CA THR A 9 -15.59 3.38 12.09
C THR A 9 -14.54 2.47 12.74
N TYR A 10 -13.29 2.94 12.74
CA TYR A 10 -12.20 2.31 13.50
C TYR A 10 -11.75 3.25 14.60
N THR A 11 -11.49 2.71 15.79
CA THR A 11 -10.65 3.43 16.75
C THR A 11 -9.21 3.50 16.24
N ARG A 12 -8.44 4.48 16.71
CA ARG A 12 -7.01 4.60 16.36
C ARG A 12 -6.25 3.29 16.64
N ALA A 13 -6.55 2.63 17.76
CA ALA A 13 -5.90 1.39 18.17
C ALA A 13 -6.30 0.18 17.32
N GLU A 14 -7.53 0.12 16.84
CA GLU A 14 -7.95 -0.93 15.90
C GLU A 14 -7.32 -0.74 14.53
N LEU A 15 -7.31 0.51 14.03
CA LEU A 15 -6.71 0.83 12.74
C LEU A 15 -5.22 0.50 12.74
N LEU A 16 -4.50 0.86 13.81
CA LEU A 16 -3.08 0.52 13.97
C LEU A 16 -2.86 -1.00 13.92
N ARG A 17 -3.66 -1.78 14.66
CA ARG A 17 -3.57 -3.25 14.65
C ARG A 17 -3.84 -3.85 13.27
N VAL A 18 -4.75 -3.26 12.50
CA VAL A 18 -5.00 -3.71 11.12
C VAL A 18 -3.76 -3.42 10.25
N MET A 19 -3.19 -2.23 10.35
CA MET A 19 -2.00 -1.84 9.58
C MET A 19 -0.78 -2.70 9.92
N GLU A 20 -0.56 -3.03 11.20
CA GLU A 20 0.51 -3.94 11.64
C GLU A 20 0.34 -5.35 11.07
N ARG A 21 -0.89 -5.88 11.02
CA ARG A 21 -1.16 -7.17 10.39
C ARG A 21 -0.86 -7.16 8.90
N TYR A 22 -1.19 -6.07 8.20
CA TYR A 22 -0.83 -5.90 6.80
C TYR A 22 0.68 -5.87 6.61
N ALA A 23 1.40 -5.13 7.48
CA ALA A 23 2.85 -5.09 7.47
C ALA A 23 3.49 -6.47 7.62
N ALA A 24 3.02 -7.27 8.59
CA ALA A 24 3.47 -8.65 8.78
C ALA A 24 3.18 -9.52 7.55
N GLY A 25 2.01 -9.34 6.92
CA GLY A 25 1.68 -10.01 5.66
C GLY A 25 2.62 -9.63 4.52
N TYR A 26 2.95 -8.34 4.39
CA TYR A 26 3.89 -7.85 3.37
C TYR A 26 5.31 -8.38 3.58
N GLN A 27 5.78 -8.42 4.83
CA GLN A 27 7.07 -9.02 5.17
C GLN A 27 7.08 -10.52 4.86
N ALA A 28 6.00 -11.24 5.15
CA ALA A 28 5.86 -12.65 4.79
C ALA A 28 5.83 -12.88 3.27
N LEU A 29 5.33 -11.92 2.49
CA LEU A 29 5.39 -11.92 1.03
C LEU A 29 6.78 -11.54 0.47
N GLY A 30 7.72 -11.19 1.34
CA GLY A 30 9.11 -10.91 0.98
C GLY A 30 9.45 -9.43 0.81
N ILE A 31 8.55 -8.51 1.17
CA ILE A 31 8.86 -7.08 1.21
C ILE A 31 9.86 -6.83 2.35
N LYS A 32 10.99 -6.22 2.02
CA LYS A 32 12.06 -5.91 2.95
C LYS A 32 12.12 -4.41 3.24
N PRO A 33 12.70 -4.03 4.39
CA PRO A 33 13.04 -2.64 4.64
C PRO A 33 13.90 -2.07 3.50
N GLY A 34 13.48 -0.93 2.95
CA GLY A 34 14.13 -0.29 1.80
C GLY A 34 13.53 -0.62 0.43
N ASP A 35 12.62 -1.59 0.33
CA ASP A 35 11.94 -1.87 -0.94
C ASP A 35 11.04 -0.71 -1.36
N HIS A 36 10.94 -0.50 -2.67
CA HIS A 36 10.04 0.48 -3.26
C HIS A 36 8.80 -0.21 -3.80
N VAL A 37 7.64 0.08 -3.21
CA VAL A 37 6.37 -0.54 -3.59
C VAL A 37 5.46 0.51 -4.22
N CYS A 38 5.09 0.27 -5.47
CA CYS A 38 4.13 1.10 -6.17
C CYS A 38 2.71 0.70 -5.79
N ILE A 39 1.87 1.67 -5.39
CA ILE A 39 0.47 1.42 -5.02
C ILE A 39 -0.43 2.35 -5.85
N HIS A 40 -1.45 1.75 -6.46
CA HIS A 40 -2.58 2.49 -7.00
C HIS A 40 -3.63 2.65 -5.91
N ILE A 41 -3.80 3.88 -5.43
CA ILE A 41 -4.75 4.19 -4.36
C ILE A 41 -6.11 4.54 -4.93
N LYS A 42 -7.15 3.91 -4.39
CA LYS A 42 -8.54 4.40 -4.47
C LYS A 42 -8.86 5.14 -3.18
N ASN A 43 -9.80 6.08 -3.22
CA ASN A 43 -10.24 6.79 -2.01
C ASN A 43 -11.13 5.87 -1.14
N CYS A 44 -10.51 4.86 -0.51
CA CYS A 44 -11.13 3.92 0.42
C CYS A 44 -10.17 3.57 1.56
N VAL A 45 -10.73 3.10 2.68
CA VAL A 45 -9.96 2.82 3.91
C VAL A 45 -8.96 1.68 3.70
N GLU A 46 -9.30 0.70 2.87
CA GLU A 46 -8.44 -0.43 2.53
C GLU A 46 -7.16 0.02 1.83
N SER A 47 -7.27 0.98 0.89
CA SER A 47 -6.10 1.52 0.20
C SER A 47 -5.20 2.30 1.16
N PHE A 48 -5.80 2.98 2.14
CA PHE A 48 -5.08 3.67 3.20
C PHE A 48 -4.33 2.66 4.09
N VAL A 49 -5.03 1.63 4.58
CA VAL A 49 -4.42 0.56 5.40
C VAL A 49 -3.30 -0.16 4.66
N ALA A 50 -3.47 -0.46 3.37
CA ALA A 50 -2.45 -1.11 2.55
C ALA A 50 -1.18 -0.26 2.42
N MET A 51 -1.35 1.04 2.14
CA MET A 51 -0.24 2.00 2.10
C MET A 51 0.51 2.06 3.43
N PHE A 52 -0.21 2.20 4.55
CA PHE A 52 0.42 2.22 5.86
C PHE A 52 1.08 0.90 6.21
N GLY A 53 0.50 -0.25 5.84
CA GLY A 53 1.11 -1.55 6.03
C GLY A 53 2.49 -1.66 5.37
N ILE A 54 2.69 -1.07 4.19
CA ILE A 54 4.00 -1.04 3.51
C ILE A 54 4.99 -0.14 4.26
N ILE A 55 4.53 1.02 4.73
CA ILE A 55 5.36 1.92 5.57
C ILE A 55 5.78 1.20 6.85
N PHE A 56 4.85 0.51 7.53
CA PHE A 56 5.14 -0.27 8.73
C PHE A 56 6.02 -1.51 8.45
N ALA A 57 5.98 -2.06 7.24
CA ALA A 57 6.89 -3.12 6.82
C ALA A 57 8.35 -2.62 6.65
N GLY A 58 8.57 -1.29 6.64
CA GLY A 58 9.86 -0.65 6.44
C GLY A 58 10.16 -0.29 4.98
N ALA A 59 9.19 -0.42 4.09
CA ALA A 59 9.32 -0.15 2.67
C ALA A 59 8.82 1.26 2.31
N THR A 60 9.29 1.78 1.18
CA THR A 60 8.91 3.09 0.64
C THR A 60 7.70 2.95 -0.28
N VAL A 61 6.64 3.67 0.02
CA VAL A 61 5.45 3.74 -0.84
C VAL A 61 5.66 4.76 -1.96
N ILE A 62 5.46 4.32 -3.20
CA ILE A 62 5.42 5.20 -4.36
C ILE A 62 3.98 5.26 -4.84
N LEU A 63 3.38 6.44 -4.74
CA LEU A 63 2.02 6.68 -5.18
C LEU A 63 2.00 6.93 -6.68
N ALA A 64 1.57 5.93 -7.45
CA ALA A 64 1.33 6.14 -8.87
C ALA A 64 -0.04 6.79 -9.09
N LYS A 65 -0.05 7.83 -9.92
CA LYS A 65 -1.28 8.41 -10.44
C LYS A 65 -2.02 7.32 -11.24
N THR A 66 -3.32 7.14 -10.98
CA THR A 66 -4.17 6.11 -11.64
C THR A 66 -4.30 6.26 -13.16
N SER A 67 -3.85 7.38 -13.72
CA SER A 67 -3.77 7.62 -15.17
C SER A 67 -2.43 7.23 -15.79
N LEU A 68 -1.48 6.70 -15.01
CA LEU A 68 -0.23 6.17 -15.56
C LEU A 68 -0.49 4.77 -16.12
N THR A 69 -0.29 4.67 -17.43
CA THR A 69 -0.57 3.46 -18.21
C THR A 69 0.53 2.44 -17.94
N HIS A 70 0.27 1.14 -18.07
CA HIS A 70 1.24 0.04 -17.86
C HIS A 70 2.60 0.26 -18.56
N ARG A 71 2.61 1.06 -19.63
CA ARG A 71 3.76 1.43 -20.45
C ARG A 71 4.74 2.42 -19.79
N GLU A 72 4.33 3.18 -18.79
CA GLU A 72 5.19 4.19 -18.16
C GLU A 72 6.07 3.61 -17.03
N TYR A 73 5.77 2.39 -16.57
CA TYR A 73 6.63 1.64 -15.63
C TYR A 73 8.00 1.28 -16.22
N GLN A 74 8.12 1.15 -17.54
CA GLN A 74 9.37 0.76 -18.19
C GLN A 74 10.31 1.95 -18.48
N SER A 75 9.77 3.17 -18.55
CA SER A 75 10.56 4.35 -18.92
C SER A 75 11.12 5.12 -17.72
N HIS A 76 10.51 4.96 -16.54
CA HIS A 76 11.03 5.50 -15.27
C HIS A 76 11.30 4.34 -14.32
N SER A 77 12.51 3.81 -14.44
CA SER A 77 13.17 2.88 -13.52
C SER A 77 12.71 2.99 -12.07
N ILE A 78 11.75 2.14 -11.69
CA ILE A 78 11.60 1.68 -10.31
C ILE A 78 11.71 0.17 -10.38
N THR A 79 12.96 -0.22 -10.62
CA THR A 79 13.52 -1.55 -10.52
C THR A 79 13.07 -2.18 -9.21
N LYS A 80 12.53 -3.40 -9.30
CA LYS A 80 12.70 -4.39 -8.24
C LYS A 80 14.20 -4.62 -8.11
N ALA A 81 14.88 -3.86 -7.25
CA ALA A 81 16.26 -4.12 -6.90
C ALA A 81 16.27 -5.19 -5.80
N THR A 82 16.14 -6.45 -6.26
CA THR A 82 16.42 -7.71 -5.54
C THR A 82 15.39 -8.22 -4.53
#